data_AF-A0A8R1IG09-F1
#
_entry.id   AF-A0A8R1IG09-F1
#
_cell.length_a   1.000
_cell.length_b   1.000
_cell.length_c   1.000
_cell.angle_alpha   90.00
_cell.angle_beta   90.00
_cell.angle_gamma   90.00
#
_symmetry.space_group_name_H-M   'P 1'
#
loop_
_entity.id
_entity.type
_entity.pdbx_description
1 polymer ?
#
loop_
_entity_poly.entity_id
_entity_poly.type
_entity_poly.pdbx_seq_one_letter_code
_entity_poly.pdbx_strand_id
1 'polypeptide(L)'
;MSSAYSVSKSYSSLDSSNMSVNLALKKMSSDDWADKVDGLNMISALSESNPKQVADNLKEVIVAILNECKNLRSSVSRVAIVTIGTIAQNLNSKIDSEMEKVRT
;
A
#
# COMPACT_ATOMS: atom_id res chain seq x y z
N MET A 1 20.02 -8.10 17.73
CA MET A 1 19.29 -8.75 16.62
C MET A 1 17.84 -8.94 17.05
N SER A 2 16.91 -8.62 16.16
CA SER A 2 15.44 -8.74 16.30
C SER A 2 14.77 -7.73 17.24
N SER A 3 14.49 -6.52 16.73
CA SER A 3 13.34 -5.75 17.17
C SER A 3 12.33 -5.83 16.05
N ALA A 4 11.28 -6.60 16.31
CA ALA A 4 10.18 -6.86 15.42
C ALA A 4 9.60 -5.53 14.91
N TYR A 5 9.82 -5.23 13.63
CA TYR A 5 8.91 -4.36 12.87
C TYR A 5 7.64 -5.14 12.53
N SER A 6 7.05 -5.78 13.53
CA SER A 6 5.69 -6.29 13.49
C SER A 6 4.80 -5.23 14.10
N VAL A 7 4.71 -4.08 13.42
CA VAL A 7 3.54 -3.22 13.55
C VAL A 7 2.87 -3.25 12.20
N SER A 8 2.39 -4.44 11.83
CA SER A 8 1.11 -4.52 11.14
C SER A 8 0.12 -3.87 12.11
N LYS A 9 -0.06 -2.55 12.01
CA LYS A 9 -1.28 -1.93 12.48
C LYS A 9 -2.36 -2.72 11.75
N SER A 10 -3.06 -3.58 12.47
CA SER A 10 -4.22 -4.28 11.95
C SER A 10 -5.25 -3.20 11.62
N TYR A 11 -5.20 -2.66 10.40
CA TYR A 11 -6.23 -1.77 9.84
C TYR A 11 -7.56 -2.51 9.67
N SER A 12 -7.62 -3.80 10.01
CA SER A 12 -8.81 -4.65 10.03
C SER A 12 -9.96 -4.12 10.92
N SER A 13 -9.77 -3.05 11.70
CA SER A 13 -10.80 -2.49 12.57
C SER A 13 -11.04 -0.97 12.43
N LEU A 14 -10.37 -0.25 11.52
CA LEU A 14 -10.65 1.17 11.26
C LEU A 14 -11.43 1.30 9.96
N ASP A 15 -12.75 1.18 10.05
CA ASP A 15 -13.75 1.47 9.03
C ASP A 15 -13.31 1.15 7.58
N SER A 16 -13.29 -0.14 7.24
CA SER A 16 -13.11 -0.64 5.87
C SER A 16 -14.07 0.01 4.86
N SER A 17 -15.14 0.67 5.32
CA SER A 17 -16.17 1.31 4.50
C SER A 17 -15.71 2.62 3.84
N ASN A 18 -14.59 3.22 4.25
CA ASN A 18 -14.11 4.51 3.73
C ASN A 18 -12.68 4.49 3.15
N MET A 19 -12.05 3.32 3.00
CA MET A 19 -10.71 3.22 2.42
C MET A 19 -10.76 3.38 0.89
N SER A 20 -10.20 4.47 0.37
CA SER A 20 -10.06 4.72 -1.07
C SER A 20 -8.62 5.04 -1.44
N VAL A 21 -8.21 4.71 -2.67
CA VAL A 21 -6.88 5.08 -3.16
C VAL A 21 -6.69 6.59 -3.13
N ASN A 22 -7.71 7.38 -3.47
CA ASN A 22 -7.64 8.84 -3.44
C ASN A 22 -7.39 9.39 -2.02
N LEU A 23 -8.07 8.83 -1.00
CA LEU A 23 -7.82 9.20 0.39
C LEU A 23 -6.41 8.85 0.84
N ALA A 24 -5.92 7.66 0.47
CA ALA A 24 -4.56 7.23 0.77
C ALA A 24 -3.52 8.16 0.13
N LEU A 25 -3.69 8.51 -1.15
CA LEU A 25 -2.83 9.46 -1.87
C LEU A 25 -2.85 10.85 -1.23
N LYS A 26 -4.03 11.34 -0.82
CA LYS A 26 -4.17 12.60 -0.10
C LYS A 26 -3.37 12.59 1.22
N LYS A 27 -3.44 11.48 1.97
CA LYS A 27 -2.64 11.30 3.19
C LYS A 27 -1.13 11.28 2.90
N MET A 28 -0.70 10.64 1.82
CA MET A 28 0.71 10.62 1.40
C MET A 28 1.23 11.99 0.96
N SER A 29 0.36 12.90 0.53
CA SER A 29 0.73 14.29 0.23
C SER A 29 0.81 15.22 1.44
N SER A 30 0.46 14.75 2.64
CA SER A 30 0.55 15.54 3.88
C SER A 30 2.00 15.79 4.28
N ASP A 31 2.30 16.92 4.92
CA ASP A 31 3.61 17.16 5.53
C ASP A 31 3.83 16.35 6.81
N ASP A 32 2.75 15.87 7.44
CA ASP A 32 2.82 15.04 8.62
C ASP A 32 3.27 13.60 8.27
N TRP A 33 4.35 13.16 8.91
CA TRP A 33 4.92 11.84 8.63
C TRP A 33 4.01 10.68 9.01
N ALA A 34 3.16 10.84 10.03
CA ALA A 34 2.24 9.80 10.47
C ALA A 34 1.10 9.65 9.47
N ASP A 35 0.60 10.75 8.89
CA ASP A 35 -0.34 10.71 7.78
C ASP A 35 0.22 9.96 6.57
N LYS A 36 1.49 10.22 6.21
CA LYS A 36 2.16 9.50 5.11
C LYS A 36 2.23 8.00 5.36
N VAL A 37 2.61 7.60 6.57
CA VAL A 37 2.66 6.18 6.97
C VAL A 37 1.27 5.56 6.94
N ASP A 38 0.24 6.27 7.42
CA ASP A 38 -1.14 5.80 7.36
C ASP A 38 -1.63 5.63 5.91
N GLY A 39 -1.29 6.55 5.01
CA GLY A 39 -1.59 6.44 3.58
C GLY A 39 -0.90 5.23 2.93
N LEU A 40 0.38 5.02 3.20
CA LEU A 40 1.15 3.86 2.70
C LEU A 40 0.55 2.52 3.17
N ASN A 41 0.19 2.42 4.45
CA ASN A 41 -0.45 1.21 4.97
C ASN A 41 -1.85 1.00 4.41
N MET A 42 -2.60 2.08 4.16
CA MET A 42 -3.92 2.01 3.52
C MET A 42 -3.81 1.44 2.10
N ILE A 43 -2.79 1.84 1.33
CA ILE A 43 -2.53 1.24 0.01
C ILE A 43 -2.19 -0.25 0.14
N SER A 44 -1.34 -0.64 1.09
CA SER A 44 -1.04 -2.07 1.32
C SER A 44 -2.33 -2.86 1.61
N ALA A 45 -3.17 -2.39 2.53
CA ALA A 45 -4.44 -3.05 2.85
C ALA A 45 -5.43 -3.07 1.67
N LEU A 46 -5.48 -2.00 0.86
CA LEU A 46 -6.28 -1.95 -0.36
C LEU A 46 -5.79 -2.93 -1.41
N SER A 47 -4.48 -3.16 -1.52
CA SER A 47 -3.93 -4.13 -2.46
C SER A 47 -4.31 -5.58 -2.11
N GLU A 48 -4.54 -5.87 -0.84
CA GLU A 48 -5.00 -7.19 -0.37
C GLU A 48 -6.52 -7.35 -0.52
N SER A 49 -7.29 -6.34 -0.11
CA SER A 49 -8.76 -6.41 -0.03
C SER A 49 -9.47 -6.06 -1.33
N ASN A 50 -8.99 -5.07 -2.08
CA ASN A 50 -9.58 -4.60 -3.33
C ASN A 50 -8.49 -4.21 -4.36
N PRO A 51 -7.69 -5.19 -4.84
CA PRO A 51 -6.55 -4.96 -5.73
C PRO A 51 -6.93 -4.21 -7.02
N LYS A 52 -8.17 -4.36 -7.51
CA LYS A 52 -8.66 -3.68 -8.71
C LYS A 52 -8.61 -2.16 -8.56
N GLN A 53 -9.03 -1.63 -7.41
CA GLN A 53 -9.00 -0.19 -7.14
C GLN A 53 -7.58 0.38 -7.16
N VAL A 54 -6.61 -0.40 -6.67
CA VAL A 54 -5.18 -0.06 -6.73
C VAL A 54 -4.66 -0.14 -8.16
N ALA A 55 -5.05 -1.17 -8.91
CA ALA A 55 -4.66 -1.35 -10.31
C ALA A 55 -5.18 -0.22 -11.23
N ASP A 56 -6.43 0.21 -11.03
CA ASP A 56 -7.04 1.31 -11.80
C ASP A 56 -6.28 2.65 -11.62
N ASN A 57 -5.56 2.81 -10.51
CA ASN A 57 -4.78 4.01 -10.16
C ASN A 57 -3.27 3.73 -10.03
N LEU A 58 -2.78 2.64 -10.65
CA LEU A 58 -1.46 2.08 -10.35
C LEU A 58 -0.33 3.08 -10.56
N LYS A 59 -0.38 3.86 -11.65
CA LYS A 59 0.68 4.84 -11.96
C LYS A 59 0.84 5.88 -10.85
N GLU A 60 -0.27 6.45 -10.39
CA GLU A 60 -0.28 7.47 -9.33
C GLU A 60 0.22 6.88 -8.00
N VAL A 61 -0.25 5.68 -7.66
CA VAL A 61 0.17 4.95 -6.46
C VAL A 61 1.67 4.69 -6.48
N ILE A 62 2.22 4.16 -7.57
CA ILE A 62 3.65 3.86 -7.68
C ILE A 62 4.49 5.14 -7.60
N VAL A 63 4.10 6.21 -8.28
CA VAL A 63 4.81 7.50 -8.20
C VAL A 63 4.82 8.04 -6.77
N ALA A 64 3.68 8.01 -6.09
CA ALA A 64 3.58 8.48 -4.71
C ALA A 64 4.46 7.66 -3.76
N ILE A 65 4.49 6.33 -3.89
CA ILE A 65 5.31 5.48 -3.03
C ILE A 65 6.81 5.68 -3.34
N LEU A 66 7.20 5.78 -4.61
CA LEU A 66 8.60 6.03 -5.00
C LEU A 66 9.11 7.38 -4.48
N ASN A 67 8.24 8.38 -4.40
CA ASN A 67 8.57 9.66 -3.76
C ASN A 67 8.88 9.46 -2.27
N GLU A 68 8.07 8.66 -1.58
CA GLU A 68 8.27 8.36 -0.17
C GLU A 68 9.46 7.43 0.11
N CYS A 69 9.88 6.58 -0.84
CA CYS A 69 11.12 5.82 -0.72
C CYS A 69 12.36 6.73 -0.54
N LYS A 70 12.30 7.96 -1.05
CA LYS A 70 13.38 8.97 -0.94
C LYS A 70 13.18 9.93 0.24
N ASN A 71 12.20 9.69 1.11
CA ASN A 71 11.91 10.54 2.25
C ASN A 71 13.08 10.55 3.25
N LEU A 72 13.48 11.75 3.71
CA LEU A 72 14.57 11.93 4.68
C LEU A 72 14.28 11.24 6.03
N ARG A 73 13.00 11.07 6.37
CA ARG A 73 12.59 10.34 7.56
C ARG A 73 12.62 8.84 7.26
N SER A 74 13.62 8.17 7.79
CA SER A 74 13.85 6.74 7.55
C SER A 74 12.65 5.84 7.93
N SER A 75 11.78 6.26 8.86
CA SER A 75 10.54 5.52 9.17
C SER A 75 9.56 5.52 8.01
N VAL A 76 9.42 6.62 7.27
CA VAL A 76 8.51 6.73 6.12
C VAL A 76 9.08 5.96 4.93
N SER A 77 10.38 6.14 4.64
CA SER A 77 11.07 5.45 3.54
C SER A 77 11.04 3.93 3.69
N ARG A 78 11.28 3.40 4.91
CA ARG A 78 11.18 1.95 5.17
C ARG A 78 9.78 1.40 4.88
N VAL A 79 8.73 2.10 5.35
CA VAL A 79 7.35 1.68 5.10
C VAL A 79 7.05 1.73 3.61
N ALA A 80 7.48 2.77 2.90
CA ALA A 80 7.29 2.89 1.45
C ALA A 80 7.90 1.71 0.68
N ILE A 81 9.15 1.32 1.00
CA ILE A 81 9.82 0.18 0.37
C ILE A 81 9.04 -1.12 0.61
N VAL A 82 8.57 -1.34 1.84
CA VAL A 82 7.74 -2.53 2.18
C VAL A 82 6.43 -2.50 1.38
N THR A 83 5.75 -1.36 1.32
CA THR A 83 4.50 -1.19 0.57
C THR A 83 4.66 -1.51 -0.92
N ILE A 84 5.76 -1.11 -1.57
CA ILE A 84 6.02 -1.50 -2.98
C ILE A 84 6.08 -3.02 -3.11
N GLY A 85 6.82 -3.69 -2.21
CA GLY A 85 6.93 -5.15 -2.20
C GLY A 85 5.59 -5.84 -2.02
N THR A 86 4.76 -5.35 -1.09
CA THR A 86 3.41 -5.87 -0.85
C THR A 86 2.50 -5.72 -2.06
N ILE A 87 2.45 -4.53 -2.69
CA ILE A 87 1.63 -4.31 -3.90
C ILE A 87 2.08 -5.22 -5.04
N ALA A 88 3.40 -5.34 -5.26
CA ALA A 88 3.93 -6.19 -6.30
C ALA A 88 3.50 -7.66 -6.10
N GLN A 89 3.58 -8.17 -4.87
CA GLN A 89 3.15 -9.54 -4.54
C GLN A 89 1.63 -9.73 -4.74
N ASN A 90 0.82 -8.79 -4.27
CA ASN A 90 -0.64 -8.90 -4.31
C ASN A 90 -1.22 -8.75 -5.72
N LEU A 91 -0.65 -7.86 -6.54
CA LEU A 91 -1.07 -7.71 -7.93
C LEU A 91 -0.61 -8.88 -8.81
N ASN A 92 0.62 -9.38 -8.61
CA ASN A 92 1.14 -10.49 -9.42
C ASN A 92 0.41 -11.81 -9.13
N SER A 93 0.15 -12.12 -7.86
CA SER A 93 -0.60 -13.32 -7.46
C SER A 93 -2.05 -13.33 -7.98
N LYS A 94 -2.66 -12.16 -8.15
CA LYS A 94 -4.01 -12.05 -8.73
C LYS A 94 -4.02 -12.19 -10.25
N ILE A 95 -2.99 -11.67 -10.93
CA ILE A 95 -2.80 -11.89 -12.38
C ILE A 95 -2.65 -13.39 -12.65
N ASP A 96 -1.85 -14.11 -11.86
CA ASP A 96 -1.72 -15.57 -11.98
C ASP A 96 -3.06 -16.29 -11.69
N SER A 97 -3.81 -15.85 -10.68
CA SER A 97 -5.12 -16.43 -10.32
C SER A 97 -6.22 -16.22 -11.38
N GLU A 98 -6.20 -15.11 -12.11
CA GLU A 98 -7.15 -14.86 -13.21
C GLU A 98 -6.75 -15.63 -14.48
N MET A 99 -5.45 -15.87 -14.70
CA MET A 99 -4.98 -16.72 -15.80
C MET A 99 -5.30 -18.21 -15.61
N GLU A 100 -5.30 -18.70 -14.36
CA GLU A 100 -5.72 -20.09 -14.04
C GLU A 100 -7.18 -20.35 -14.47
N LYS A 101 -8.08 -19.36 -14.32
CA LYS A 101 -9.52 -19.52 -14.62
C LYS A 101 -9.83 -19.64 -16.11
N VAL A 102 -8.98 -19.11 -16.98
CA VAL A 102 -9.17 -19.14 -18.44
C VAL A 102 -8.77 -20.51 -19.03
N ARG A 103 -8.16 -21.40 -18.23
CA ARG A 103 -7.70 -22.72 -18.69
C ARG A 103 -8.70 -23.86 -18.46
N THR A 104 -9.96 -23.56 -18.16
CA THR A 104 -11.04 -24.55 -18.07
C THR A 104 -11.86 -24.56 -19.34
#